data_AF-A0A6A6LSJ2-F1
#
_entry.id   AF-A0A6A6LSJ2-F1
#
_cell.length_a   1.000
_cell.length_b   1.000
_cell.length_c   1.000
_cell.angle_alpha   90.00
_cell.angle_beta   90.00
_cell.angle_gamma   90.00
#
_symmetry.space_group_name_H-M   'P 1'
#
loop_
_entity.id
_entity.type
_entity.pdbx_description
1 polymer ?
#
loop_
_entity_poly.entity_id
_entity_poly.type
_entity_poly.pdbx_seq_one_letter_code
_entity_poly.pdbx_strand_id
1 'polypeptide(L)'
;MSICNNYGGRLGIFELKLGTQEQMRKIEALRVKIMLEEEKVEREMERQQVIVADRKMVELVRLVVRVKNGEEVRQVEGLVQVALKGVMAGLEKEMKAIDCIRLRTLKRVLDVLSPLHCVEFLARIDMLQIWGKKRVYTIN
;
A
#
# COMPACT_ATOMS: atom_id res chain seq x y z
N MET A 1 17.59 3.39 3.58
CA MET A 1 17.21 4.17 4.77
C MET A 1 16.15 3.35 5.51
N SER A 2 16.51 2.80 6.68
CA SER A 2 15.75 1.75 7.37
C SER A 2 14.53 2.33 8.09
N ILE A 3 13.32 2.06 7.59
CA ILE A 3 12.04 2.40 8.27
C ILE A 3 11.72 1.38 9.38
N CYS A 4 12.52 0.32 9.52
CA CYS A 4 12.23 -0.76 10.48
C CYS A 4 12.83 -0.58 11.89
N ASN A 5 13.62 0.47 12.16
CA ASN A 5 14.41 0.55 13.41
C ASN A 5 13.89 1.51 14.49
N ASN A 6 12.65 2.01 14.42
CA ASN A 6 12.12 2.93 15.44
C ASN A 6 10.81 2.49 16.12
N TYR A 7 10.52 1.18 16.12
CA TYR A 7 9.44 0.60 16.94
C TYR A 7 9.94 -0.29 18.08
N GLY A 8 11.19 -0.09 18.51
CA GLY A 8 11.83 -0.80 19.64
C GLY A 8 11.29 -0.43 21.03
N GLY A 9 10.17 0.30 21.14
CA GLY A 9 9.69 0.82 22.43
C GLY A 9 8.28 0.43 22.85
N ARG A 10 7.52 -0.32 22.03
CA ARG A 10 6.14 -0.70 22.41
C ARG A 10 5.54 -1.87 21.61
N LEU A 11 6.33 -2.90 21.32
CA LEU A 11 5.82 -4.21 20.87
C LEU A 11 5.11 -5.00 21.99
N GLY A 12 4.54 -4.31 22.99
CA GLY A 12 3.62 -4.87 23.98
C GLY A 12 2.19 -5.04 23.45
N ILE A 13 2.02 -5.31 22.15
CA ILE A 13 0.70 -5.52 21.51
C ILE A 13 0.33 -7.02 21.47
N PHE A 14 1.21 -7.92 21.90
CA PHE A 14 0.95 -9.37 21.89
C PHE A 14 0.63 -10.00 23.25
N GLU A 15 0.41 -9.23 24.32
CA GLU A 15 -0.32 -9.77 25.47
C GLU A 15 -1.84 -9.77 25.19
N LEU A 16 -2.21 -10.50 24.13
CA LEU A 16 -3.54 -11.11 24.02
C LEU A 16 -3.63 -12.08 25.19
N LYS A 17 -4.38 -11.71 26.21
CA LYS A 17 -4.69 -12.58 27.33
C LYS A 17 -5.43 -13.81 26.79
N LEU A 18 -4.67 -14.88 26.58
CA LEU A 18 -5.06 -16.27 26.31
C LEU A 18 -5.69 -16.59 24.94
N GLY A 19 -4.93 -16.38 23.85
CA GLY A 19 -5.04 -17.27 22.69
C GLY A 19 -4.43 -18.64 23.02
N THR A 20 -5.05 -19.74 22.59
CA THR A 20 -4.43 -21.07 22.75
C THR A 20 -3.05 -21.10 22.08
N GLN A 21 -2.08 -21.83 22.64
CA GLN A 21 -0.71 -21.95 22.07
C GLN A 21 -0.74 -22.28 20.57
N GLU A 22 -1.74 -23.04 20.15
CA GLU A 22 -2.00 -23.40 18.75
C GLU A 22 -2.42 -22.21 17.88
N GLN A 23 -3.28 -21.32 18.37
CA GLN A 23 -3.62 -20.08 17.66
C GLN A 23 -2.39 -19.18 17.48
N MET A 24 -1.53 -19.12 18.49
CA MET A 24 -0.31 -18.31 18.42
C MET A 24 0.68 -18.86 17.38
N ARG A 25 0.84 -20.19 17.30
CA ARG A 25 1.63 -20.84 16.22
C ARG A 25 1.05 -20.57 14.84
N LYS A 26 -0.28 -20.64 14.68
CA LYS A 26 -0.97 -20.35 13.42
C LYS A 26 -0.81 -18.89 13.01
N ILE A 27 -0.87 -17.95 13.96
CA ILE A 27 -0.66 -16.52 13.70
C ILE A 27 0.77 -16.26 13.24
N GLU A 28 1.78 -16.85 13.88
CA GLU A 28 3.18 -16.64 13.47
C GLU A 28 3.45 -17.24 12.07
N ALA A 29 2.91 -18.43 11.78
CA ALA A 29 3.00 -19.01 10.43
C ALA A 29 2.30 -18.14 9.37
N LEU A 30 1.13 -17.57 9.72
CA LEU A 30 0.44 -16.63 8.85
C LEU A 30 1.24 -15.34 8.63
N ARG A 31 1.91 -14.83 9.66
CA ARG A 31 2.74 -13.62 9.58
C ARG A 31 3.84 -13.77 8.54
N VAL A 32 4.57 -14.88 8.55
CA VAL A 32 5.61 -15.17 7.54
C VAL A 32 5.01 -15.23 6.14
N LYS A 33 3.85 -15.89 5.98
CA LYS A 33 3.15 -15.97 4.69
C LYS A 33 2.68 -14.60 4.18
N ILE A 34 2.24 -13.71 5.08
CA ILE A 34 1.82 -12.35 4.75
C ILE A 34 3.03 -11.54 4.29
N MET A 35 4.16 -11.59 5.02
CA MET A 35 5.39 -10.88 4.64
C MET A 35 5.86 -11.25 3.23
N LEU A 36 5.81 -12.53 2.86
CA LEU A 36 6.19 -12.97 1.51
C LEU A 36 5.24 -12.43 0.42
N GLU A 37 3.95 -12.29 0.71
CA GLU A 37 2.97 -11.74 -0.24
C GLU A 37 3.09 -10.21 -0.34
N GLU A 38 3.40 -9.53 0.76
CA GLU A 38 3.72 -8.10 0.77
C GLU A 38 4.98 -7.80 -0.05
N GLU A 39 6.06 -8.57 0.14
CA GLU A 39 7.32 -8.40 -0.60
C GLU A 39 7.13 -8.62 -2.12
N LYS A 40 6.25 -9.55 -2.53
CA LYS A 40 5.92 -9.73 -3.95
C LYS A 40 5.24 -8.49 -4.53
N VAL A 41 4.36 -7.85 -3.78
CA VAL A 41 3.63 -6.67 -4.25
C VAL A 41 4.50 -5.44 -4.21
N GLU A 42 5.34 -5.27 -3.19
CA GLU A 42 6.34 -4.20 -3.14
C GLU A 42 7.26 -4.27 -4.37
N ARG A 43 7.76 -5.46 -4.72
CA ARG A 43 8.55 -5.64 -5.96
C ARG A 43 7.78 -5.33 -7.24
N GLU A 44 6.50 -5.69 -7.30
CA GLU A 44 5.67 -5.38 -8.47
C GLU A 44 5.36 -3.88 -8.58
N MET A 45 5.15 -3.21 -7.44
CA MET A 45 5.01 -1.76 -7.37
C MET A 45 6.29 -1.05 -7.80
N GLU A 46 7.47 -1.50 -7.33
CA GLU A 46 8.75 -0.96 -7.80
C GLU A 46 8.91 -1.11 -9.31
N ARG A 47 8.58 -2.30 -9.86
CA ARG A 47 8.61 -2.52 -11.31
C ARG A 47 7.67 -1.58 -12.07
N GLN A 48 6.43 -1.45 -11.62
CA GLN A 48 5.44 -0.60 -12.28
C GLN A 48 5.80 0.90 -12.16
N GLN A 49 6.35 1.33 -11.02
CA GLN A 49 6.89 2.68 -10.86
C GLN A 49 8.05 2.96 -11.81
N VAL A 50 8.97 2.01 -12.00
CA VAL A 50 10.05 2.14 -12.99
C VAL A 50 9.49 2.23 -14.41
N ILE A 51 8.54 1.36 -14.79
CA ILE A 51 7.88 1.42 -16.10
C ILE A 51 7.19 2.77 -16.32
N VAL A 52 6.50 3.28 -15.29
CA VAL A 52 5.85 4.59 -15.33
C VAL A 52 6.89 5.71 -15.46
N ALA A 53 8.01 5.63 -14.74
CA ALA A 53 9.09 6.62 -14.80
C ALA A 53 9.78 6.63 -16.17
N ASP A 54 10.11 5.47 -16.72
CA ASP A 54 10.73 5.32 -18.04
C ASP A 54 9.80 5.86 -19.14
N ARG A 55 8.51 5.51 -19.07
CA ARG A 55 7.51 6.04 -20.00
C ARG A 55 7.40 7.56 -19.90
N LYS A 56 7.38 8.12 -18.69
CA LYS A 56 7.38 9.57 -18.47
C LYS A 56 8.63 10.23 -19.03
N MET A 57 9.80 9.61 -18.91
CA MET A 57 11.05 10.15 -19.44
C MET A 57 11.01 10.19 -20.98
N VAL A 58 10.50 9.14 -21.63
CA VAL A 58 10.31 9.11 -23.09
C VAL A 58 9.29 10.16 -23.54
N GLU A 59 8.17 10.29 -22.84
CA GLU A 59 7.14 11.28 -23.15
C GLU A 59 7.65 12.71 -22.94
N LEU A 60 8.42 12.98 -21.89
CA LEU A 60 9.10 14.26 -21.67
C LEU A 60 10.10 14.58 -22.78
N VAL A 61 10.93 13.62 -23.21
CA VAL A 61 11.87 13.81 -24.32
C VAL A 61 11.12 14.15 -25.62
N ARG A 62 10.01 13.45 -25.90
CA ARG A 62 9.17 13.75 -27.08
C ARG A 62 8.58 15.16 -27.02
N LEU A 63 8.09 15.59 -25.86
CA LEU A 63 7.57 16.93 -25.66
C LEU A 63 8.65 18.01 -25.82
N VAL A 64 9.85 17.79 -25.26
CA VAL A 64 10.99 18.70 -25.42
C VAL A 64 11.38 18.90 -26.89
N VAL A 65 11.40 17.82 -27.68
CA VAL A 65 11.70 17.88 -29.13
C VAL A 65 10.62 18.67 -29.88
N ARG A 66 9.35 18.45 -29.56
CA ARG A 66 8.20 19.12 -30.21
C ARG A 66 8.12 20.60 -29.92
N VAL A 67 8.35 20.99 -28.67
CA VAL A 67 8.44 22.40 -28.25
C VAL A 67 9.62 23.08 -28.97
N LYS A 68 10.76 22.41 -29.08
CA LYS A 68 11.91 22.92 -29.85
C LYS A 68 11.61 23.08 -31.34
N ASN A 69 10.73 22.25 -31.90
CA ASN A 69 10.31 22.31 -33.29
C ASN A 69 9.13 23.28 -33.54
N GLY A 70 8.64 23.98 -32.52
CA GLY A 70 7.59 24.99 -32.66
C GLY A 70 6.15 24.44 -32.76
N GLU A 71 5.90 23.19 -32.32
CA GLU A 71 4.53 22.65 -32.25
C GLU A 71 3.61 23.48 -31.33
N GLU A 72 2.34 23.61 -31.71
CA GLU A 72 1.34 24.34 -30.92
C GLU A 72 1.14 23.71 -29.52
N VAL A 73 1.12 24.57 -28.51
CA VAL A 73 0.95 24.19 -27.09
C VAL A 73 -0.29 23.31 -26.86
N ARG A 74 -1.38 23.51 -27.63
CA ARG A 74 -2.61 22.72 -27.51
C ARG A 74 -2.42 21.24 -27.88
N GLN A 75 -1.53 20.92 -28.83
CA GLN A 75 -1.23 19.52 -29.18
C GLN A 75 -0.37 18.85 -28.10
N VAL A 76 0.57 19.62 -27.53
CA VAL A 76 1.39 19.20 -26.39
C VAL A 76 0.53 18.91 -25.16
N GLU A 77 -0.44 19.77 -24.83
CA GLU A 77 -1.38 19.58 -23.72
C GLU A 77 -2.22 18.29 -23.87
N GLY A 78 -2.70 18.00 -25.09
CA GLY A 78 -3.46 16.78 -25.36
C GLY A 78 -2.65 15.50 -25.11
N LEU A 79 -1.36 15.50 -25.44
CA LEU A 79 -0.46 14.37 -25.19
C LEU A 79 -0.15 14.20 -23.69
N VAL A 80 0.07 15.31 -22.97
CA VAL A 80 0.26 15.30 -21.51
C VAL A 80 -0.96 14.73 -20.80
N GLN A 81 -2.18 15.07 -21.25
CA GLN A 81 -3.43 14.50 -20.72
C GLN A 81 -3.50 12.97 -20.89
N VAL A 82 -3.12 12.44 -22.06
CA VAL A 82 -3.14 10.99 -22.32
C VAL A 82 -2.09 10.27 -21.46
N ALA A 83 -0.88 10.83 -21.36
CA ALA A 83 0.18 10.35 -20.48
C ALA A 83 -0.29 10.26 -19.02
N LEU A 84 -0.87 11.35 -18.51
CA LEU A 84 -1.34 11.44 -17.13
C LEU A 84 -2.44 10.42 -16.82
N LYS A 85 -3.39 10.20 -17.75
CA LYS A 85 -4.42 9.17 -17.60
C LYS A 85 -3.82 7.76 -17.50
N GLY A 86 -2.80 7.45 -18.29
CA GLY A 86 -2.09 6.16 -18.21
C GLY A 86 -1.41 5.96 -16.86
N VAL A 87 -0.81 7.01 -16.31
CA VAL A 87 -0.18 7.01 -14.98
C VAL A 87 -1.21 6.80 -13.87
N MET A 88 -2.33 7.51 -13.91
CA MET A 88 -3.41 7.37 -12.94
C MET A 88 -4.00 5.97 -12.95
N ALA A 89 -4.21 5.36 -14.13
CA ALA A 89 -4.71 4.00 -14.25
C ALA A 89 -3.73 2.95 -13.66
N GLY A 90 -2.43 3.14 -13.85
CA GLY A 90 -1.40 2.29 -13.24
C GLY A 90 -1.41 2.36 -11.70
N LEU A 91 -1.39 3.59 -11.17
CA LEU A 91 -1.47 3.85 -9.73
C LEU A 91 -2.74 3.29 -9.09
N GLU A 92 -3.89 3.44 -9.76
CA GLU A 92 -5.16 2.89 -9.28
C GLU A 92 -5.13 1.36 -9.19
N LYS A 93 -4.50 0.69 -10.16
CA LYS A 93 -4.34 -0.77 -10.15
C LYS A 93 -3.44 -1.23 -8.99
N GLU A 94 -2.32 -0.55 -8.74
CA GLU A 94 -1.46 -0.83 -7.58
C GLU A 94 -2.21 -0.65 -6.28
N MET A 95 -2.93 0.47 -6.12
CA MET A 95 -3.68 0.78 -4.90
C MET A 95 -4.73 -0.30 -4.61
N LYS A 96 -5.46 -0.78 -5.65
CA LYS A 96 -6.39 -1.91 -5.53
C LYS A 96 -5.68 -3.22 -5.16
N ALA A 97 -4.48 -3.47 -5.65
CA ALA A 97 -3.70 -4.66 -5.29
C ALA A 97 -3.29 -4.64 -3.81
N ILE A 98 -2.85 -3.48 -3.30
CA ILE A 98 -2.53 -3.27 -1.89
C ILE A 98 -3.77 -3.50 -1.02
N ASP A 99 -4.91 -2.91 -1.37
CA ASP A 99 -6.16 -3.08 -0.62
C ASP A 99 -6.62 -4.55 -0.62
N CYS A 100 -6.47 -5.25 -1.74
CA CYS A 100 -6.72 -6.70 -1.81
C CYS A 100 -5.83 -7.51 -0.86
N ILE A 101 -4.57 -7.13 -0.64
CA ILE A 101 -3.70 -7.81 0.32
C ILE A 101 -4.15 -7.52 1.74
N ARG A 102 -4.42 -6.26 2.07
CA ARG A 102 -4.89 -5.85 3.39
C ARG A 102 -6.16 -6.60 3.78
N LEU A 103 -7.12 -6.71 2.86
CA LEU A 103 -8.36 -7.46 3.06
C LEU A 103 -8.12 -8.97 3.18
N ARG A 104 -7.24 -9.56 2.35
CA ARG A 104 -6.88 -10.99 2.47
C ARG A 104 -6.15 -11.32 3.77
N THR A 105 -5.25 -10.44 4.21
CA THR A 105 -4.54 -10.54 5.48
C THR A 105 -5.53 -10.48 6.64
N LEU A 106 -6.43 -9.49 6.63
CA LEU A 106 -7.48 -9.37 7.64
C LEU A 106 -8.33 -10.63 7.70
N LYS A 107 -8.79 -11.14 6.55
CA LYS A 107 -9.55 -12.39 6.48
C LYS A 107 -8.76 -13.57 7.09
N ARG A 108 -7.51 -13.77 6.69
CA ARG A 108 -6.67 -14.88 7.19
C ARG A 108 -6.45 -14.82 8.70
N VAL A 109 -6.31 -13.62 9.27
CA VAL A 109 -6.22 -13.44 10.72
C VAL A 109 -7.54 -13.81 11.40
N LEU A 110 -8.67 -13.32 10.88
CA LEU A 110 -10.00 -13.64 11.40
C LEU A 110 -10.32 -15.13 11.33
N ASP A 111 -9.83 -15.86 10.30
CA ASP A 111 -10.02 -17.31 10.15
C ASP A 111 -9.32 -18.14 11.27
N VAL A 112 -8.36 -17.57 12.00
CA VAL A 112 -7.63 -18.24 13.10
C VAL A 112 -8.15 -17.85 14.48
N LEU A 113 -8.73 -16.66 14.60
CA LEU A 113 -9.23 -16.14 15.86
C LEU A 113 -10.56 -16.79 16.24
N SER A 114 -10.84 -16.83 17.55
CA SER A 114 -12.19 -17.18 18.02
C SER A 114 -13.14 -16.02 17.73
N PRO A 115 -14.47 -16.25 17.66
CA PRO A 115 -15.43 -15.19 17.39
C PRO A 115 -15.31 -13.97 18.33
N LEU A 116 -15.04 -14.21 19.62
CA LEU A 116 -14.85 -13.14 20.60
C LEU A 116 -13.57 -12.33 20.31
N HIS A 117 -12.46 -13.01 20.03
CA HIS A 117 -11.20 -12.34 19.69
C HIS A 117 -11.28 -11.59 18.35
N CYS A 118 -12.10 -12.05 17.39
CA CYS A 118 -12.36 -11.31 16.15
C CYS A 118 -13.00 -9.95 16.44
N VAL A 119 -14.01 -9.90 17.31
CA VAL A 119 -14.69 -8.64 17.66
C VAL A 119 -13.73 -7.69 18.36
N GLU A 120 -12.96 -8.18 19.33
CA GLU A 120 -11.95 -7.36 20.02
C GLU A 120 -10.87 -6.84 19.08
N PHE A 121 -10.39 -7.69 18.16
CA PHE A 121 -9.38 -7.34 17.17
C PHE A 121 -9.89 -6.25 16.22
N LEU A 122 -11.10 -6.39 15.68
CA LEU A 122 -11.71 -5.39 14.79
C LEU A 122 -11.97 -4.07 15.51
N ALA A 123 -12.48 -4.10 16.75
CA ALA A 123 -12.69 -2.89 17.54
C ALA A 123 -11.38 -2.11 17.76
N ARG A 124 -10.27 -2.80 17.99
CA ARG A 124 -8.94 -2.18 18.11
C ARG A 124 -8.47 -1.57 16.79
N ILE A 125 -8.69 -2.25 15.66
CA ILE A 125 -8.37 -1.70 14.34
C ILE A 125 -9.17 -0.41 14.08
N ASP A 126 -10.47 -0.42 14.35
CA ASP A 126 -11.33 0.75 14.13
C ASP A 126 -10.91 1.94 15.01
N MET A 127 -10.58 1.69 16.28
CA MET A 127 -10.04 2.72 17.16
C MET A 127 -8.75 3.35 16.60
N LEU A 128 -7.83 2.52 16.09
CA LEU A 128 -6.59 3.00 15.47
C LEU A 128 -6.85 3.81 14.20
N GLN A 129 -7.79 3.39 13.35
CA GLN A 129 -8.15 4.12 12.13
C GLN A 129 -8.81 5.47 12.44
N ILE A 130 -9.73 5.51 13.40
CA ILE A 130 -10.40 6.75 13.84
C ILE A 130 -9.37 7.71 14.44
N TRP A 131 -8.46 7.22 15.28
CA TRP A 131 -7.41 8.03 15.88
C TRP A 131 -6.40 8.54 14.83
N GLY A 132 -6.03 7.69 13.86
CA GLY A 132 -5.18 8.06 12.74
C GLY A 132 -5.79 9.18 11.89
N LYS A 133 -7.08 9.09 11.56
CA LYS A 133 -7.79 10.14 10.81
C LYS A 133 -7.80 11.47 11.54
N LYS A 134 -8.05 11.49 12.86
CA LYS A 134 -8.03 12.73 13.66
C LYS A 134 -6.70 13.49 13.57
N ARG A 135 -5.55 12.81 13.51
CA ARG A 135 -4.22 13.45 13.40
C ARG A 135 -3.95 14.05 12.02
N VAL A 136 -4.56 13.54 10.95
CA VAL A 136 -4.42 14.11 9.60
C VAL A 136 -5.20 15.43 9.48
N TYR A 137 -6.34 15.55 10.14
CA TYR A 137 -7.13 16.79 10.16
C TYR A 137 -6.57 17.90 11.07
N THR A 138 -5.50 17.65 11.85
CA THR A 138 -4.88 18.66 12.72
C THR A 138 -3.58 19.25 12.13
N ILE A 139 -3.15 18.79 10.96
CA ILE A 139 -1.89 19.21 10.29
C ILE A 139 -2.17 20.13 9.08
N ASN A 140 -3.42 20.45 8.77
CA ASN A 140 -3.80 21.50 7.82
C ASN A 140 -4.26 22.77 8.54
#